data_AF-A0A351WT90-F1
#
_entry.id   AF-A0A351WT90-F1
#
_cell.length_a   1.000
_cell.length_b   1.000
_cell.length_c   1.000
_cell.angle_alpha   90.00
_cell.angle_beta   90.00
_cell.angle_gamma   90.00
#
_symmetry.space_group_name_H-M   'P 1'
#
loop_
_entity.id
_entity.type
_entity.pdbx_description
1 polymer ?
#
loop_
_entity_poly.entity_id
_entity_poly.type
_entity_poly.pdbx_seq_one_letter_code
_entity_poly.pdbx_strand_id
1 'polypeptide(L)'
;MGMPHVIEIVMLTVAALMLLLCRVKVSKVAEGSVFIAGVQAVIAIFGIAWMGDTFFQGNMELLSGSIKGMVTTAPWLFAFALFVLSILLYSQAATVRALMPLGISLGIPAPFLIAMFPAVNGYFFIPNYPTVVAAINFDRTGTTGIGRYVLNHSFMIPGLVATFSSIGIGFVLAKLMF
;
A
#
# COMPACT_ATOMS: atom_id res chain seq x y z
N MET A 1 7.92 7.50 23.99
CA MET A 1 7.22 8.22 22.91
C MET A 1 7.23 7.34 21.67
N GLY A 2 6.08 7.05 21.07
CA GLY A 2 6.01 6.22 19.86
C GLY A 2 6.59 6.91 18.63
N MET A 3 7.12 6.14 17.68
CA MET A 3 7.70 6.67 16.43
C MET A 3 6.78 7.64 15.66
N PRO A 4 5.46 7.41 15.54
CA PRO A 4 4.56 8.35 14.87
C PRO A 4 4.59 9.75 15.48
N HIS A 5 4.57 9.85 16.81
CA HIS A 5 4.59 11.13 17.51
C HIS A 5 5.91 11.89 17.30
N VAL A 6 7.03 11.17 17.21
CA VAL A 6 8.33 11.79 16.91
C VAL A 6 8.32 12.38 15.50
N ILE A 7 7.81 11.63 14.52
CA ILE A 7 7.69 12.11 13.13
C ILE A 7 6.79 13.34 13.07
N GLU A 8 5.61 13.30 13.70
CA GLU A 8 4.66 14.41 13.75
C GLU A 8 5.29 15.67 14.35
N ILE A 9 5.97 15.54 15.50
CA ILE A 9 6.64 16.67 16.14
C ILE A 9 7.72 17.26 15.23
N VAL A 10 8.58 16.42 14.64
CA VAL A 10 9.65 16.91 13.77
C VAL A 10 9.07 17.60 12.54
N MET A 11 8.08 17.00 11.88
CA MET A 11 7.44 17.58 10.69
C MET A 11 6.75 18.90 11.00
N LEU A 12 5.97 18.98 12.08
CA LEU A 12 5.27 20.19 12.50
C LEU A 12 6.26 21.28 12.95
N THR A 13 7.36 20.91 13.61
CA THR A 13 8.41 21.86 14.01
C THR A 13 9.10 22.46 12.78
N VAL A 14 9.46 21.63 11.81
CA VAL A 14 10.06 22.11 10.55
C VAL A 14 9.07 22.98 9.78
N ALA A 15 7.79 22.60 9.71
CA ALA A 15 6.74 23.42 9.10
C ALA A 15 6.62 24.78 9.78
N ALA A 16 6.61 24.84 11.12
CA ALA A 16 6.57 26.09 11.88
C ALA A 16 7.80 26.97 11.60
N LEU A 17 9.00 26.38 11.58
CA LEU A 17 10.23 27.10 11.27
C LEU A 17 10.21 27.67 9.84
N MET A 18 9.73 26.91 8.86
CA MET A 18 9.59 27.41 7.48
C MET A 18 8.62 28.59 7.39
N LEU A 19 7.48 28.53 8.09
CA LEU A 19 6.51 29.63 8.13
C LEU A 19 7.13 30.91 8.76
N LEU A 20 7.88 30.76 9.84
CA LEU A 20 8.51 31.88 10.55
C LEU A 20 9.68 32.49 9.77
N LEU A 21 10.57 31.67 9.23
CA LEU A 21 11.81 32.11 8.58
C LEU A 21 11.59 32.59 7.14
N CYS A 22 10.72 31.92 6.39
CA CYS A 22 10.50 32.22 4.97
C CYS A 22 9.35 33.21 4.72
N ARG A 23 8.69 33.71 5.78
CA ARG A 23 7.57 34.68 5.71
C ARG A 23 6.46 34.27 4.73
N VAL A 24 6.11 32.98 4.73
CA VAL A 24 5.10 32.43 3.83
C VAL A 24 3.70 32.92 4.23
N LYS A 25 2.87 33.29 3.27
CA LYS A 25 1.44 33.58 3.52
C LYS A 25 0.71 32.28 3.85
N VAL A 26 0.27 32.13 5.09
CA VAL A 26 -0.37 30.90 5.60
C VAL A 26 -1.58 30.45 4.76
N SER A 27 -2.39 31.39 4.26
CA SER A 27 -3.54 31.07 3.40
C SER A 27 -3.14 30.33 2.12
N LYS A 28 -1.96 30.66 1.55
CA LYS A 28 -1.45 29.99 0.35
C LYS A 28 -1.00 28.55 0.59
N VAL A 29 -0.69 28.19 1.83
CA VAL A 29 -0.37 26.81 2.18
C VAL A 29 -1.63 25.94 2.15
N ALA A 30 -2.73 26.43 2.74
CA ALA A 30 -4.01 25.71 2.78
C ALA A 30 -4.69 25.63 1.40
N GLU A 31 -4.56 26.67 0.57
CA GLU A 31 -5.02 26.67 -0.82
C GLU A 31 -4.12 25.85 -1.77
N GLY A 32 -2.95 25.42 -1.28
CA GLY A 32 -1.96 24.71 -2.08
C GLY A 32 -2.48 23.33 -2.52
N SER A 33 -2.20 22.96 -3.78
CA SER A 33 -2.57 21.66 -4.33
C SER A 33 -2.05 20.49 -3.50
N VAL A 34 -0.87 20.62 -2.90
CA VAL A 34 -0.27 19.61 -2.02
C VAL A 34 -1.08 19.41 -0.74
N PHE A 35 -1.54 20.48 -0.10
CA PHE A 35 -2.34 20.37 1.12
C PHE A 35 -3.71 19.75 0.84
N ILE A 36 -4.39 20.23 -0.22
CA ILE A 36 -5.69 19.69 -0.64
C ILE A 36 -5.57 18.20 -0.98
N ALA A 37 -4.56 17.81 -1.77
CA ALA A 37 -4.30 16.40 -2.08
C ALA A 37 -4.00 15.57 -0.82
N GLY A 38 -3.26 16.13 0.13
CA GLY A 38 -2.98 15.50 1.42
C GLY A 38 -4.24 15.23 2.23
N VAL A 39 -5.13 16.22 2.39
CA VAL A 39 -6.41 16.08 3.11
C VAL A 39 -7.31 15.03 2.45
N GLN A 40 -7.42 15.05 1.11
CA GLN A 40 -8.17 14.05 0.36
C GLN A 40 -7.60 12.64 0.58
N ALA A 41 -6.28 12.48 0.55
CA ALA A 41 -5.62 11.20 0.79
C ALA A 41 -5.89 10.67 2.21
N VAL A 42 -5.86 11.54 3.23
CA VAL A 42 -6.20 11.16 4.61
C VAL A 42 -7.62 10.62 4.70
N ILE A 43 -8.61 11.35 4.16
CA ILE A 43 -10.01 10.92 4.17
C ILE A 43 -10.19 9.61 3.40
N ALA A 44 -9.55 9.46 2.24
CA ALA A 44 -9.65 8.25 1.43
C ALA A 44 -9.07 7.02 2.16
N ILE A 45 -7.87 7.13 2.75
CA ILE A 45 -7.22 6.02 3.45
C ILE A 45 -8.04 5.62 4.68
N PHE A 46 -8.47 6.58 5.50
CA PHE A 46 -9.30 6.29 6.67
C PHE A 46 -10.68 5.74 6.28
N GLY A 47 -11.31 6.31 5.25
CA GLY A 47 -12.61 5.85 4.75
C GLY A 47 -12.56 4.40 4.28
N ILE A 48 -11.55 4.03 3.49
CA ILE A 48 -11.36 2.64 3.04
C ILE A 48 -11.13 1.70 4.23
N ALA A 49 -10.26 2.11 5.17
CA ALA A 49 -9.98 1.31 6.37
C ALA A 49 -11.25 1.06 7.19
N TRP A 50 -12.06 2.11 7.40
CA TRP A 50 -13.28 2.03 8.18
C TRP A 50 -14.36 1.19 7.46
N MET A 51 -14.54 1.36 6.15
CA MET A 51 -15.45 0.52 5.38
C MET A 51 -15.02 -0.95 5.39
N GLY A 52 -13.72 -1.23 5.24
CA GLY A 52 -13.17 -2.57 5.33
C GLY A 52 -13.42 -3.19 6.71
N ASP A 53 -13.09 -2.47 7.78
CA ASP A 53 -13.29 -2.93 9.16
C ASP A 53 -14.78 -3.19 9.45
N THR A 54 -15.66 -2.28 9.06
CA THR A 54 -17.12 -2.45 9.22
C THR A 54 -17.63 -3.67 8.46
N PHE A 55 -17.20 -3.87 7.21
CA PHE A 55 -17.57 -5.03 6.40
C PHE A 55 -17.08 -6.33 7.05
N PHE A 56 -15.83 -6.38 7.49
CA PHE A 56 -15.27 -7.59 8.08
C PHE A 56 -15.90 -7.91 9.43
N GLN A 57 -16.09 -6.91 10.31
CA GLN A 57 -16.77 -7.12 11.60
C GLN A 57 -18.21 -7.60 11.42
N GLY A 58 -18.95 -7.00 10.48
CA GLY A 58 -20.34 -7.40 10.18
C GLY A 58 -20.49 -8.79 9.57
N ASN A 59 -19.42 -9.34 8.97
CA ASN A 59 -19.43 -10.66 8.32
C ASN A 59 -18.46 -11.67 8.96
N MET A 60 -17.95 -11.38 10.16
CA MET A 60 -16.85 -12.14 10.76
C MET A 60 -17.21 -13.61 10.99
N GLU A 61 -18.46 -13.92 11.32
CA GLU A 61 -18.95 -15.28 11.53
C GLU A 61 -18.84 -16.14 10.25
N LEU A 62 -19.27 -15.59 9.11
CA LEU A 62 -19.16 -16.25 7.79
C LEU A 62 -17.70 -16.43 7.37
N LEU A 63 -16.90 -15.38 7.54
CA LEU A 63 -15.49 -15.36 7.13
C LEU A 63 -14.63 -16.29 8.00
N SER A 64 -14.89 -16.34 9.30
CA SER A 64 -14.16 -17.19 10.25
C SER A 64 -14.40 -18.68 10.02
N GLY A 65 -15.58 -19.08 9.52
CA GLY A 65 -15.84 -20.49 9.19
C GLY A 65 -15.16 -20.92 7.88
N SER A 66 -15.38 -20.16 6.81
CA SER A 66 -15.00 -20.58 5.45
C SER A 66 -13.56 -20.24 5.08
N ILE A 67 -13.06 -19.07 5.53
CA ILE A 67 -11.74 -18.56 5.11
C ILE A 67 -10.66 -18.98 6.09
N LYS A 68 -10.97 -19.08 7.39
CA LYS A 68 -9.98 -19.43 8.43
C LYS A 68 -9.25 -20.73 8.15
N GLY A 69 -9.97 -21.79 7.76
CA GLY A 69 -9.35 -23.08 7.40
C GLY A 69 -8.39 -23.00 6.20
N MET A 70 -8.71 -22.15 5.23
CA MET A 70 -7.84 -21.93 4.07
C MET A 70 -6.59 -21.13 4.45
N VAL A 71 -6.74 -20.04 5.20
CA VAL A 71 -5.59 -19.20 5.57
C VAL A 71 -4.68 -19.85 6.63
N THR A 72 -5.18 -20.77 7.44
CA THR A 72 -4.33 -21.56 8.34
C THR A 72 -3.53 -22.62 7.57
N THR A 73 -4.12 -23.24 6.55
CA THR A 73 -3.46 -24.29 5.75
C THR A 73 -2.51 -23.73 4.70
N ALA A 74 -2.88 -22.59 4.09
CA ALA A 74 -2.11 -21.92 3.04
C ALA A 74 -2.06 -20.39 3.27
N PRO A 75 -1.32 -19.90 4.29
CA PRO A 75 -1.24 -18.48 4.61
C PRO A 75 -0.81 -17.59 3.43
N TRP A 76 0.03 -18.13 2.53
CA TRP A 76 0.53 -17.44 1.34
C TRP A 76 -0.58 -17.01 0.36
N LEU A 77 -1.77 -17.64 0.39
CA LEU A 77 -2.91 -17.21 -0.42
C LEU A 77 -3.36 -15.78 -0.06
N PHE A 78 -3.10 -15.36 1.18
CA PHE A 78 -3.40 -14.00 1.62
C PHE A 78 -2.59 -12.94 0.84
N ALA A 79 -1.40 -13.29 0.34
CA ALA A 79 -0.62 -12.41 -0.54
C ALA A 79 -1.36 -12.08 -1.84
N PHE A 80 -2.13 -13.03 -2.39
CA PHE A 80 -2.93 -12.78 -3.59
C PHE A 80 -4.07 -11.79 -3.32
N ALA A 81 -4.72 -11.92 -2.16
CA ALA A 81 -5.74 -10.95 -1.75
C ALA A 81 -5.16 -9.54 -1.59
N LEU A 82 -3.98 -9.41 -0.97
CA LEU A 82 -3.25 -8.15 -0.87
C LEU A 82 -2.89 -7.59 -2.26
N PHE A 83 -2.35 -8.43 -3.15
CA PHE A 83 -1.96 -8.03 -4.49
C PHE A 83 -3.15 -7.53 -5.31
N VAL A 84 -4.22 -8.32 -5.41
CA VAL A 84 -5.43 -7.93 -6.14
C VAL A 84 -6.05 -6.66 -5.57
N LEU A 85 -6.19 -6.55 -4.26
CA LEU A 85 -6.75 -5.34 -3.66
C LEU A 85 -5.87 -4.12 -3.91
N SER A 86 -4.54 -4.27 -3.92
CA SER A 86 -3.63 -3.16 -4.23
C SER A 86 -3.73 -2.65 -5.67
N ILE A 87 -4.05 -3.53 -6.63
CA ILE A 87 -4.36 -3.13 -8.00
C ILE A 87 -5.60 -2.24 -8.02
N LEU A 88 -6.62 -2.59 -7.25
CA LEU A 88 -7.90 -1.88 -7.24
C LEU A 88 -7.83 -0.54 -6.48
N LEU A 89 -7.10 -0.49 -5.37
CA LEU A 89 -7.04 0.68 -4.51
C LEU A 89 -5.94 1.67 -4.89
N TYR A 90 -4.96 1.28 -5.70
CA TYR A 90 -3.82 2.11 -6.09
C TYR A 90 -3.05 2.74 -4.91
N SER A 91 -3.07 2.09 -3.73
CA SER A 91 -2.48 2.63 -2.51
C SER A 91 -2.04 1.52 -1.57
N GLN A 92 -0.72 1.44 -1.32
CA GLN A 92 -0.15 0.51 -0.35
C GLN A 92 -0.76 0.69 1.02
N ALA A 93 -0.83 1.95 1.48
CA ALA A 93 -1.33 2.29 2.80
C ALA A 93 -2.81 1.89 2.95
N ALA A 94 -3.65 2.16 1.94
CA ALA A 94 -5.05 1.78 1.97
C ALA A 94 -5.23 0.26 1.97
N THR A 95 -4.47 -0.48 1.14
CA THR A 95 -4.51 -1.96 1.11
C THR A 95 -4.09 -2.56 2.45
N VAL A 96 -2.99 -2.08 3.04
CA VAL A 96 -2.50 -2.53 4.35
C VAL A 96 -3.57 -2.28 5.40
N ARG A 97 -4.16 -1.08 5.43
CA ARG A 97 -5.19 -0.72 6.40
C ARG A 97 -6.47 -1.54 6.23
N ALA A 98 -6.83 -1.90 5.01
CA ALA A 98 -8.02 -2.70 4.74
C ALA A 98 -7.83 -4.18 5.11
N LEU A 99 -6.72 -4.82 4.74
CA LEU A 99 -6.57 -6.27 4.84
C LEU A 99 -5.69 -6.75 5.99
N MET A 100 -4.60 -6.07 6.34
CA MET A 100 -3.70 -6.61 7.37
C MET A 100 -4.38 -6.86 8.73
N PRO A 101 -5.32 -6.02 9.22
CA PRO A 101 -6.08 -6.32 10.43
C PRO A 101 -6.88 -7.62 10.35
N LEU A 102 -7.47 -7.92 9.17
CA LEU A 102 -8.14 -9.19 8.92
C LEU A 102 -7.16 -10.36 8.98
N GLY A 103 -5.97 -10.22 8.37
CA GLY A 103 -4.94 -11.26 8.44
C GLY A 103 -4.57 -11.61 9.88
N ILE A 104 -4.46 -10.58 10.74
CA ILE A 104 -4.21 -10.75 12.18
C ILE A 104 -5.40 -11.44 12.86
N SER A 105 -6.64 -11.02 12.61
CA SER A 105 -7.83 -11.60 13.25
C SER A 105 -8.07 -13.05 12.86
N LEU A 106 -7.69 -13.44 11.64
CA LEU A 106 -7.73 -14.82 11.17
C LEU A 106 -6.61 -15.70 11.75
N GLY A 107 -5.65 -15.11 12.46
CA GLY A 107 -4.54 -15.82 13.13
C GLY A 107 -3.33 -16.06 12.25
N ILE A 108 -3.13 -15.31 11.16
CA ILE A 108 -1.92 -15.40 10.36
C ILE A 108 -0.73 -14.89 11.20
N PRO A 109 0.36 -15.67 11.34
CA PRO A 109 1.53 -15.24 12.10
C PRO A 109 2.11 -13.92 11.58
N ALA A 110 2.49 -13.02 12.50
CA ALA A 110 3.06 -11.71 12.14
C ALA A 110 4.28 -11.81 11.18
N PRO A 111 5.23 -12.75 11.34
CA PRO A 111 6.32 -12.91 10.37
C PRO A 111 5.82 -13.20 8.94
N PHE A 112 4.72 -13.93 8.79
CA PHE A 112 4.15 -14.24 7.48
C PHE A 112 3.43 -13.03 6.88
N LEU A 113 2.73 -12.24 7.70
CA LEU A 113 2.14 -10.97 7.23
C LEU A 113 3.24 -10.01 6.73
N ILE A 114 4.37 -9.94 7.44
CA ILE A 114 5.53 -9.14 7.02
C ILE A 114 6.12 -9.70 5.71
N ALA A 115 6.29 -11.03 5.61
CA ALA A 115 6.76 -11.68 4.38
C ALA A 115 5.88 -11.37 3.17
N MET A 116 4.56 -11.28 3.37
CA MET A 116 3.59 -10.97 2.32
C MET A 116 3.42 -9.47 2.06
N PHE A 117 4.00 -8.60 2.87
CA PHE A 117 3.88 -7.15 2.72
C PHE A 117 4.18 -6.63 1.30
N PRO A 118 5.22 -7.11 0.58
CA PRO A 118 5.50 -6.64 -0.79
C PRO A 118 4.33 -6.82 -1.77
N ALA A 119 3.36 -7.70 -1.47
CA ALA A 119 2.16 -7.89 -2.28
C ALA A 119 1.31 -6.62 -2.39
N VAL A 120 1.39 -5.67 -1.44
CA VAL A 120 0.63 -4.41 -1.53
C VAL A 120 1.15 -3.46 -2.61
N ASN A 121 2.24 -3.83 -3.29
CA ASN A 121 2.82 -3.11 -4.42
C ASN A 121 2.34 -3.66 -5.77
N GLY A 122 1.06 -4.00 -5.92
CA GLY A 122 0.49 -4.49 -7.18
C GLY A 122 -0.01 -3.40 -8.12
N TYR A 123 -0.03 -2.13 -7.72
CA TYR A 123 -0.55 -1.01 -8.51
C TYR A 123 0.23 -0.72 -9.81
N PHE A 124 1.35 -1.41 -10.07
CA PHE A 124 1.99 -1.38 -11.39
C PHE A 124 1.26 -2.26 -12.43
N PHE A 125 0.42 -3.21 -12.00
CA PHE A 125 -0.16 -4.24 -12.86
C PHE A 125 -1.02 -3.66 -13.98
N ILE A 126 -1.77 -2.60 -13.68
CA ILE A 126 -2.45 -1.79 -14.70
C ILE A 126 -1.60 -0.52 -14.87
N PRO A 127 -1.16 -0.16 -16.10
CA PRO A 127 -0.25 0.97 -16.30
C PRO A 127 -0.99 2.32 -16.28
N ASN A 128 -1.87 2.52 -15.32
CA ASN A 128 -2.57 3.79 -15.06
C ASN A 128 -2.09 4.48 -13.78
N TYR A 129 -1.19 3.84 -13.01
CA TYR A 129 -0.61 4.46 -11.83
C TYR A 129 0.31 5.63 -12.22
N PRO A 130 0.15 6.85 -11.63
CA PRO A 130 0.82 8.05 -12.12
C PRO A 130 2.34 7.95 -12.22
N THR A 131 2.99 7.20 -11.32
CA THR A 131 4.45 7.04 -11.35
C THR A 131 4.92 6.15 -12.50
N VAL A 132 4.14 5.13 -12.89
CA VAL A 132 4.43 4.29 -14.07
C VAL A 132 4.27 5.12 -15.34
N VAL A 133 3.17 5.88 -15.43
CA VAL A 133 2.90 6.76 -16.58
C VAL A 133 3.96 7.85 -16.69
N ALA A 134 4.37 8.45 -15.57
CA ALA A 134 5.45 9.45 -15.54
C ALA A 134 6.79 8.84 -15.96
N ALA A 135 7.12 7.64 -15.49
CA ALA A 135 8.36 6.95 -15.86
C ALA A 135 8.45 6.71 -17.38
N ILE A 136 7.35 6.29 -18.01
CA ILE A 136 7.28 6.14 -19.48
C ILE A 136 7.46 7.48 -20.19
N ASN A 137 6.75 8.53 -19.74
CA ASN A 137 6.83 9.85 -20.38
C ASN A 137 8.20 10.53 -20.22
N PHE A 138 8.92 10.25 -19.13
CA PHE A 138 10.25 10.81 -18.91
C PHE A 138 11.38 10.02 -19.58
N ASP A 139 11.10 8.81 -20.05
CA ASP A 139 12.10 8.00 -20.73
C ASP A 139 12.39 8.53 -22.15
N ARG A 140 13.55 9.18 -22.28
CA ARG A 140 14.05 9.69 -23.57
C ARG A 140 14.65 8.62 -24.47
N THR A 141 14.95 7.44 -23.94
CA THR A 141 15.55 6.33 -24.71
C THR A 141 14.52 5.57 -25.54
N GLY A 142 13.23 5.70 -25.19
CA GLY A 142 12.13 4.97 -25.82
C GLY A 142 12.13 3.48 -25.50
N THR A 143 12.85 3.04 -24.46
CA THR A 143 12.93 1.63 -24.05
C THR A 143 11.76 1.21 -23.16
N THR A 144 11.05 2.18 -22.57
CA THR A 144 9.84 1.96 -21.78
C THR A 144 8.58 2.40 -22.52
N GLY A 145 7.50 1.64 -22.36
CA GLY A 145 6.24 1.93 -23.03
C GLY A 145 5.11 0.98 -22.66
N ILE A 146 3.92 1.30 -23.18
CA ILE A 146 2.76 0.40 -23.21
C ILE A 146 2.69 -0.16 -24.63
N GLY A 147 2.73 -1.48 -24.75
CA GLY A 147 2.65 -2.20 -26.01
C GLY A 147 1.22 -2.35 -26.52
N ARG A 148 0.97 -3.43 -27.28
CA ARG A 148 -0.32 -3.67 -27.95
C ARG A 148 -1.50 -3.90 -26.99
N TYR A 149 -1.25 -4.42 -25.79
CA TYR A 149 -2.27 -4.75 -24.80
C TYR A 149 -2.05 -3.94 -23.53
N VAL A 150 -3.12 -3.65 -22.78
CA VAL A 150 -3.04 -2.85 -21.54
C VAL A 150 -2.03 -3.43 -20.54
N LEU A 151 -2.02 -4.75 -20.35
CA LEU A 151 -1.09 -5.41 -19.42
C LEU A 151 0.31 -5.67 -20.03
N ASN A 152 0.50 -5.37 -21.32
CA ASN A 152 1.79 -5.46 -21.97
C ASN A 152 2.49 -4.10 -21.83
N HIS A 153 3.22 -3.90 -20.74
CA HIS A 153 4.03 -2.70 -20.52
C HIS A 153 5.37 -3.08 -19.89
N SER A 154 6.37 -2.20 -20.05
CA SER A 154 7.77 -2.48 -19.67
C SER A 154 7.99 -2.80 -18.19
N PHE A 155 7.03 -2.46 -17.31
CA PHE A 155 7.13 -2.68 -15.86
C PHE A 155 6.43 -3.95 -15.38
N MET A 156 5.69 -4.66 -16.24
CA MET A 156 4.93 -5.85 -15.83
C MET A 156 5.85 -6.96 -15.33
N ILE A 157 6.80 -7.38 -16.18
CA ILE A 157 7.72 -8.49 -15.83
C ILE A 157 8.62 -8.09 -14.64
N PRO A 158 9.32 -6.93 -14.65
CA PRO A 158 10.16 -6.54 -13.51
C PRO A 158 9.36 -6.40 -12.21
N GLY A 159 8.15 -5.84 -12.27
CA GLY A 159 7.28 -5.69 -11.11
C GLY A 159 6.87 -7.04 -10.53
N LEU A 160 6.39 -7.98 -11.36
CA LEU A 160 6.01 -9.31 -10.90
C LEU A 160 7.22 -10.07 -10.31
N VAL A 161 8.37 -10.03 -10.99
CA VAL A 161 9.60 -10.66 -10.50
C VAL A 161 9.99 -10.08 -9.16
N ALA A 162 10.02 -8.76 -9.00
CA ALA A 162 10.35 -8.10 -7.75
C ALA A 162 9.37 -8.47 -6.63
N THR A 163 8.06 -8.45 -6.89
CA THR A 163 7.04 -8.80 -5.91
C THR A 163 7.14 -10.26 -5.47
N PHE A 164 7.15 -11.21 -6.41
CA PHE A 164 7.17 -12.64 -6.06
C PHE A 164 8.48 -13.07 -5.41
N SER A 165 9.63 -12.58 -5.91
CA SER A 165 10.92 -12.87 -5.28
C SER A 165 11.01 -12.29 -3.86
N SER A 166 10.55 -11.05 -3.65
CA SER A 166 10.55 -10.44 -2.31
C SER A 166 9.67 -11.19 -1.32
N ILE A 167 8.49 -11.64 -1.75
CA ILE A 167 7.59 -12.45 -0.91
C ILE A 167 8.23 -13.81 -0.60
N GLY A 168 8.80 -14.48 -1.61
CA GLY A 168 9.47 -15.77 -1.43
C GLY A 168 10.65 -15.68 -0.46
N ILE A 169 11.52 -14.68 -0.64
CA ILE A 169 12.64 -14.39 0.27
C ILE A 169 12.10 -14.05 1.67
N GLY A 170 11.04 -13.24 1.76
CA GLY A 170 10.38 -12.91 3.02
C GLY A 170 9.92 -14.15 3.79
N PHE A 171 9.32 -15.13 3.11
CA PHE A 171 8.91 -16.39 3.74
C PHE A 171 10.09 -17.26 4.17
N VAL A 172 11.17 -17.29 3.37
CA VAL A 172 12.40 -17.99 3.75
C VAL A 172 12.99 -17.37 5.02
N LEU A 173 13.13 -16.05 5.06
CA LEU A 173 13.61 -15.34 6.24
C LEU A 173 12.70 -15.54 7.45
N ALA A 174 11.38 -15.49 7.26
CA ALA A 174 10.42 -15.71 8.34
C ALA A 174 10.59 -17.09 8.97
N LYS A 175 10.83 -18.15 8.19
CA LYS A 175 11.07 -19.51 8.69
C LYS A 175 12.45 -19.73 9.30
N LEU A 176 13.45 -18.95 8.88
CA LEU A 176 14.81 -19.07 9.40
C LEU A 176 14.99 -18.33 10.73
N MET A 177 14.22 -17.26 10.95
CA MET A 177 14.38 -16.36 12.10
C MET A 177 13.35 -16.57 13.21
N PHE A 178 12.21 -17.17 12.92
CA PHE A 178 11.08 -17.35 13.83
C PHE A 178 10.48 -18.76 13.70
#